data_AF-A0AAD4LQG9-F1
#
_entry.id   AF-A0AAD4LQG9-F1
#
_cell.length_a   1.000
_cell.length_b   1.000
_cell.length_c   1.000
_cell.angle_alpha   90.00
_cell.angle_beta   90.00
_cell.angle_gamma   90.00
#
_symmetry.space_group_name_H-M   'P 1'
#
loop_
_entity.id
_entity.type
_entity.pdbx_description
1 polymer ?
#
loop_
_entity_poly.entity_id
_entity_poly.type
_entity_poly.pdbx_seq_one_letter_code
_entity_poly.pdbx_strand_id
1 'polypeptide(L)'
;MPSLSPWFVALLGIAALSSVFASPTRTIPRTPPPTSPFATASGGGLVINGSKFSFIGTNAYWLPYLNSDDDISKTLADMSASGITVVRTWAFNDVTEIPEAGSWLQLIANGTTTINTGPNGLQRLDKIIELAAEHNIYVLFSLTNNWNPVANEPPTPVRRHNETPLPRNFLSNDYGGMDAYVREFTETKTHDEFYTNQSVRKFFEQYLQAVISRFADNPRLLAWELANDPRCSSSLVSSPSCTTQTITQWHSDIAKFVLSIDPNHLVTSGNQGFFCPDCPKLFFNPSPPPNPVASPVPGGTRKRSTRGLMGPSKLFQMITKERRAASRASAPRNGIKIRGRWTASSEAKRQAGGIGSAFDGSFGVDSQDILSIPEIGFGSFQLFPDQNSYGTIPTQFTPPSSDFTGTVQQGTAWIQAQAASALAVGKPVALTGFGLVTQDNFPAFVPFNATFPVATSPNQKRQSTGSFGTGVTDDQRLSAYATWLQAGIQAGLSGMTQYQWSQQNLQPAAGTFVQSPNGPGTLGTSPNDGYGILGTGESGIQQTLQTASQNIT
;
A
#
# COMPACT_ATOMS: atom_id res chain seq x y z
N MET A 1 29.63 -84.19 54.28
CA MET A 1 30.83 -84.10 53.43
C MET A 1 30.47 -84.63 52.04
N PRO A 2 30.90 -84.04 50.91
CA PRO A 2 31.21 -82.62 50.55
C PRO A 2 30.27 -82.14 49.38
N SER A 3 29.82 -80.87 49.29
CA SER A 3 30.39 -79.63 48.66
C SER A 3 29.64 -79.19 47.38
N LEU A 4 29.06 -77.97 47.42
CA LEU A 4 28.98 -76.84 46.43
C LEU A 4 28.66 -77.16 44.94
N SER A 5 27.94 -76.37 44.13
CA SER A 5 27.09 -75.15 44.16
C SER A 5 26.60 -74.96 42.67
N PRO A 6 25.99 -73.84 42.23
CA PRO A 6 24.59 -73.50 42.44
C PRO A 6 23.77 -73.24 41.14
N TRP A 7 22.48 -73.60 41.21
CA TRP A 7 21.30 -72.77 40.85
C TRP A 7 20.79 -72.64 39.39
N PHE A 8 19.53 -73.10 39.27
CA PHE A 8 18.33 -72.50 38.64
C PHE A 8 18.38 -71.93 37.21
N VAL A 9 17.47 -72.43 36.35
CA VAL A 9 16.56 -71.59 35.52
C VAL A 9 15.26 -72.36 35.22
N ALA A 10 14.12 -71.68 35.32
CA ALA A 10 12.78 -72.17 34.99
C ALA A 10 12.19 -71.50 33.73
N LEU A 11 11.61 -72.35 32.89
CA LEU A 11 10.39 -72.21 32.05
C LEU A 11 10.28 -71.10 30.97
N LEU A 12 10.31 -71.57 29.72
CA LEU A 12 9.86 -70.95 28.45
C LEU A 12 8.40 -71.38 28.16
N GLY A 13 7.48 -70.47 27.77
CA GLY A 13 7.13 -70.12 26.37
C GLY A 13 5.61 -70.43 26.15
N ILE A 14 4.81 -69.89 25.23
CA ILE A 14 4.95 -68.99 24.06
C ILE A 14 3.54 -68.38 23.80
N ALA A 15 3.45 -67.10 23.41
CA ALA A 15 2.32 -66.55 22.64
C ALA A 15 2.87 -65.55 21.60
N ALA A 16 2.45 -65.71 20.33
CA ALA A 16 3.01 -65.02 19.17
C ALA A 16 2.45 -63.60 18.98
N LEU A 17 3.34 -62.65 18.68
CA LEU A 17 3.04 -61.30 18.20
C LEU A 17 3.77 -61.08 16.87
N SER A 18 3.01 -60.81 15.81
CA SER A 18 3.51 -60.41 14.50
C SER A 18 3.86 -58.92 14.50
N SER A 19 5.15 -58.60 14.35
CA SER A 19 5.67 -57.25 14.14
C SER A 19 5.72 -56.91 12.65
N VAL A 20 5.01 -55.84 12.26
CA VAL A 20 5.17 -55.21 10.94
C VAL A 20 6.40 -54.31 11.00
N PHE A 21 7.47 -54.66 10.29
CA PHE A 21 8.63 -53.79 10.13
C PHE A 21 8.28 -52.63 9.19
N ALA A 22 8.21 -51.41 9.71
CA ALA A 22 8.18 -50.20 8.88
C ALA A 22 9.55 -50.03 8.21
N SER A 23 9.58 -50.00 6.88
CA SER A 23 10.79 -49.68 6.13
C SER A 23 11.19 -48.21 6.35
N PRO A 24 12.49 -47.87 6.50
CA PRO A 24 12.91 -46.49 6.67
C PRO A 24 12.63 -45.70 5.39
N THR A 25 11.81 -44.66 5.50
CA THR A 25 11.54 -43.72 4.41
C THR A 25 12.85 -43.02 4.02
N ARG A 26 13.27 -43.21 2.77
CA ARG A 26 14.43 -42.55 2.16
C ARG A 26 14.26 -41.04 2.31
N THR A 27 15.10 -40.40 3.11
CA THR A 27 15.18 -38.94 3.22
C THR A 27 15.61 -38.39 1.86
N ILE A 28 14.68 -37.80 1.12
CA ILE A 28 15.00 -37.03 -0.08
C ILE A 28 15.80 -35.81 0.42
N PRO A 29 17.04 -35.58 -0.06
CA PRO A 29 17.75 -34.35 0.24
C PRO A 29 16.87 -33.17 -0.19
N ARG A 30 16.50 -32.32 0.77
CA ARG A 30 15.72 -31.12 0.48
C ARG A 30 16.62 -30.23 -0.37
N THR A 31 16.33 -30.14 -1.66
CA THR A 31 17.03 -29.23 -2.58
C THR A 31 17.06 -27.85 -1.93
N PRO A 32 18.22 -27.16 -1.87
CA PRO A 32 18.26 -25.78 -1.44
C PRO A 32 17.21 -24.99 -2.22
N PRO A 33 16.46 -24.08 -1.58
CA PRO A 33 15.54 -23.22 -2.31
C PRO A 33 16.31 -22.53 -3.45
N PRO A 34 15.74 -22.43 -4.66
CA PRO A 34 16.43 -21.79 -5.78
C PRO A 34 16.85 -20.38 -5.38
N THR A 35 18.15 -20.10 -5.52
CA THR A 35 18.73 -18.78 -5.26
C THR A 35 18.44 -17.88 -6.47
N SER A 36 17.31 -17.17 -6.42
CA SER A 36 16.98 -16.15 -7.42
C SER A 36 17.49 -14.78 -6.98
N PRO A 37 18.14 -14.00 -7.85
CA PRO A 37 18.46 -12.59 -7.56
C PRO A 37 17.21 -11.71 -7.54
N PHE A 38 16.10 -12.18 -8.12
CA PHE A 38 14.81 -11.51 -8.10
C PHE A 38 14.04 -11.83 -6.81
N ALA A 39 13.23 -10.88 -6.36
CA ALA A 39 12.31 -11.11 -5.26
C ALA A 39 11.27 -12.18 -5.62
N THR A 40 11.03 -13.09 -4.68
CA THR A 40 10.03 -14.15 -4.78
C THR A 40 9.17 -14.17 -3.53
N ALA A 41 7.97 -14.73 -3.61
CA ALA A 41 7.09 -14.91 -2.47
C ALA A 41 7.17 -16.36 -1.96
N SER A 42 7.49 -16.56 -0.69
CA SER A 42 7.54 -17.90 -0.09
C SER A 42 7.23 -17.86 1.41
N GLY A 43 6.40 -18.79 1.87
CA GLY A 43 6.06 -18.91 3.30
C GLY A 43 5.38 -17.68 3.90
N GLY A 44 4.71 -16.86 3.09
CA GLY A 44 4.08 -15.61 3.50
C GLY A 44 5.04 -14.42 3.66
N GLY A 45 6.29 -14.53 3.21
CA GLY A 45 7.27 -13.44 3.18
C GLY A 45 7.93 -13.30 1.82
N LEU A 46 8.61 -12.17 1.60
CA LEU A 46 9.48 -11.99 0.44
C LEU A 46 10.82 -12.69 0.66
N VAL A 47 11.42 -13.18 -0.42
CA VAL A 47 12.70 -13.89 -0.42
C VAL A 47 13.54 -13.40 -1.59
N ILE A 48 14.79 -13.03 -1.32
CA ILE A 48 15.81 -12.67 -2.33
C ILE A 48 17.07 -13.49 -2.03
N ASN A 49 17.67 -14.11 -3.06
CA ASN A 49 18.85 -14.95 -2.95
C ASN A 49 18.72 -16.06 -1.88
N GLY A 50 17.51 -16.62 -1.72
CA GLY A 50 17.21 -17.66 -0.73
C GLY A 50 17.07 -17.17 0.72
N SER A 51 17.29 -15.88 0.97
CA SER A 51 17.13 -15.25 2.29
C SER A 51 15.81 -14.50 2.37
N LYS A 52 15.18 -14.52 3.55
CA LYS A 52 14.02 -13.67 3.81
C LYS A 52 14.41 -12.21 3.57
N PHE A 53 13.55 -11.49 2.88
CA PHE A 53 13.71 -10.07 2.61
C PHE A 53 12.52 -9.34 3.24
N SER A 54 12.82 -8.48 4.20
CA SER A 54 11.87 -7.51 4.74
C SER A 54 12.47 -6.13 4.49
N PHE A 55 11.66 -5.08 4.33
CA PHE A 55 12.21 -3.75 4.07
C PHE A 55 11.50 -2.62 4.81
N ILE A 56 12.30 -1.63 5.22
CA ILE A 56 11.83 -0.26 5.45
C ILE A 56 12.19 0.54 4.21
N GLY A 57 11.19 1.23 3.67
CA GLY A 57 11.29 2.00 2.46
C GLY A 57 10.79 3.44 2.62
N THR A 58 10.82 4.18 1.51
CA THR A 58 10.17 5.49 1.40
C THR A 58 9.57 5.67 0.00
N ASN A 59 8.77 6.72 -0.17
CA ASN A 59 8.22 7.14 -1.44
C ASN A 59 8.92 8.41 -1.91
N ALA A 60 9.34 8.44 -3.17
CA ALA A 60 9.90 9.63 -3.81
C ALA A 60 9.45 9.68 -5.26
N TYR A 61 8.19 10.07 -5.47
CA TYR A 61 7.57 10.07 -6.80
C TYR A 61 8.26 10.99 -7.81
N TRP A 62 8.86 12.06 -7.29
CA TRP A 62 9.51 13.11 -8.05
C TRP A 62 10.93 12.75 -8.49
N LEU A 63 11.52 11.73 -7.87
CA LEU A 63 12.94 11.39 -7.99
C LEU A 63 13.38 11.08 -9.44
N PRO A 64 12.64 10.28 -10.24
CA PRO A 64 13.02 10.01 -11.63
C PRO A 64 13.06 11.27 -12.50
N TYR A 65 12.34 12.30 -12.10
CA TYR A 65 12.07 13.48 -12.92
C TYR A 65 12.91 14.71 -12.50
N LEU A 66 13.91 14.49 -11.65
CA LEU A 66 15.05 15.39 -11.56
C LEU A 66 15.88 15.32 -12.84
N ASN A 67 16.43 16.47 -13.25
CA ASN A 67 17.32 16.56 -14.42
C ASN A 67 18.81 16.47 -14.05
N SER A 68 19.13 16.22 -12.78
CA SER A 68 20.49 16.06 -12.27
C SER A 68 20.68 14.65 -11.72
N ASP A 69 21.57 13.87 -12.34
CA ASP A 69 21.89 12.52 -11.89
C ASP A 69 22.65 12.51 -10.56
N ASP A 70 23.44 13.56 -10.31
CA ASP A 70 24.11 13.78 -9.03
C ASP A 70 23.08 13.99 -7.91
N ASP A 71 22.01 14.73 -8.17
CA ASP A 71 20.93 14.93 -7.18
C ASP A 71 20.15 13.63 -6.93
N ILE A 72 19.91 12.82 -7.98
CA ILE A 72 19.30 11.50 -7.80
C ILE A 72 20.21 10.60 -6.96
N SER A 73 21.49 10.51 -7.31
CA SER A 73 22.46 9.67 -6.60
C SER A 73 22.62 10.12 -5.15
N LYS A 74 22.73 11.43 -4.91
CA LYS A 74 22.77 12.01 -3.57
C LYS A 74 21.52 11.66 -2.76
N THR A 75 20.34 11.81 -3.34
CA THR A 75 19.08 11.48 -2.66
C THR A 75 19.04 10.00 -2.26
N LEU A 76 19.44 9.10 -3.16
CA LEU A 76 19.51 7.67 -2.89
C LEU A 76 20.58 7.32 -1.83
N ALA A 77 21.71 8.04 -1.82
CA ALA A 77 22.73 7.90 -0.79
C ALA A 77 22.19 8.31 0.60
N ASP A 78 21.48 9.44 0.68
CA ASP A 78 20.89 9.93 1.93
C ASP A 78 19.79 8.96 2.46
N MET A 79 18.99 8.39 1.55
CA MET A 79 18.03 7.33 1.86
C MET A 79 18.75 6.10 2.45
N SER A 80 19.77 5.59 1.75
CA SER A 80 20.54 4.41 2.16
C SER A 80 21.21 4.62 3.53
N ALA A 81 21.77 5.82 3.76
CA ALA A 81 22.34 6.20 5.06
C ALA A 81 21.31 6.17 6.21
N SER A 82 20.03 6.39 5.91
CA SER A 82 18.91 6.28 6.86
C SER A 82 18.38 4.85 7.01
N GLY A 83 19.03 3.85 6.39
CA GLY A 83 18.63 2.45 6.45
C GLY A 83 17.48 2.08 5.50
N ILE A 84 17.15 2.95 4.54
CA ILE A 84 16.16 2.66 3.49
C ILE A 84 16.76 1.67 2.50
N THR A 85 15.99 0.61 2.21
CA THR A 85 16.41 -0.45 1.26
C THR A 85 15.50 -0.55 0.04
N VAL A 86 14.34 0.12 0.06
CA VAL A 86 13.40 0.18 -1.05
C VAL A 86 12.88 1.60 -1.25
N VAL A 87 12.91 2.08 -2.49
CA VAL A 87 12.23 3.33 -2.89
C VAL A 87 11.05 3.00 -3.80
N ARG A 88 9.85 3.44 -3.41
CA ARG A 88 8.67 3.41 -4.29
C ARG A 88 8.61 4.70 -5.09
N THR A 89 8.47 4.60 -6.40
CA THR A 89 8.42 5.75 -7.31
C THR A 89 7.57 5.48 -8.57
N TRP A 90 7.32 6.51 -9.37
CA TRP A 90 6.48 6.43 -10.55
C TRP A 90 7.28 6.05 -11.79
N ALA A 91 6.83 5.00 -12.46
CA ALA A 91 7.22 4.67 -13.83
C ALA A 91 6.14 5.11 -14.83
N PHE A 92 5.51 6.26 -14.57
CA PHE A 92 4.60 6.95 -15.48
C PHE A 92 4.77 8.47 -15.36
N ASN A 93 4.60 9.14 -16.48
CA ASN A 93 4.44 10.59 -16.55
C ASN A 93 3.72 10.90 -17.86
N ASP A 94 2.39 10.80 -17.81
CA ASP A 94 1.52 10.99 -18.97
C ASP A 94 1.23 12.49 -19.14
N VAL A 95 1.42 12.99 -20.35
CA VAL A 95 1.17 14.39 -20.72
C VAL A 95 0.19 14.47 -21.88
N THR A 96 -0.57 15.55 -21.95
CA THR A 96 -1.43 15.87 -23.11
C THR A 96 -0.74 16.79 -24.12
N GLU A 97 0.40 17.38 -23.73
CA GLU A 97 1.27 18.20 -24.56
C GLU A 97 2.72 17.95 -24.15
N ILE A 98 3.63 17.90 -25.12
CA ILE A 98 5.06 17.74 -24.84
C ILE A 98 5.57 19.03 -24.18
N PRO A 99 6.15 18.97 -22.97
CA PRO A 99 6.66 20.17 -22.32
C PRO A 99 7.90 20.70 -23.04
N GLU A 100 8.05 22.03 -23.08
CA GLU A 100 9.24 22.70 -23.67
C GLU A 100 10.55 22.24 -22.99
N ALA A 101 10.50 21.99 -21.68
CA ALA A 101 11.61 21.48 -20.90
C ALA A 101 11.10 20.49 -19.84
N GLY A 102 11.96 19.53 -19.47
CA GLY A 102 11.67 18.56 -18.42
C GLY A 102 11.35 17.17 -18.95
N SER A 103 11.04 16.28 -18.02
CA SER A 103 10.85 14.85 -18.29
C SER A 103 9.38 14.49 -18.47
N TRP A 104 9.09 13.63 -19.44
CA TRP A 104 7.76 13.07 -19.74
C TRP A 104 7.94 11.68 -20.34
N LEU A 105 7.06 10.73 -20.02
CA LEU A 105 7.22 9.34 -20.46
C LEU A 105 6.28 8.98 -21.61
N GLN A 106 5.09 9.56 -21.63
CA GLN A 106 4.11 9.30 -22.68
C GLN A 106 3.25 10.53 -22.97
N LEU A 107 3.01 10.78 -24.25
CA LEU A 107 2.04 11.73 -24.74
C LEU A 107 0.74 10.98 -25.02
N ILE A 108 -0.37 11.51 -24.53
CA ILE A 108 -1.74 11.03 -24.77
C ILE A 108 -2.49 12.19 -25.42
N ALA A 109 -2.61 12.17 -26.75
CA ALA A 109 -3.21 13.25 -27.53
C ALA A 109 -3.56 12.79 -28.95
N ASN A 110 -4.50 13.50 -29.58
CA ASN A 110 -4.90 13.31 -30.99
C ASN A 110 -5.37 11.87 -31.31
N GLY A 111 -6.06 11.22 -30.37
CA GLY A 111 -6.59 9.88 -30.53
C GLY A 111 -5.53 8.77 -30.54
N THR A 112 -4.32 9.04 -30.06
CA THR A 112 -3.24 8.04 -29.94
C THR A 112 -2.34 8.31 -28.74
N THR A 113 -1.42 7.38 -28.47
CA THR A 113 -0.30 7.60 -27.55
C THR A 113 1.05 7.63 -28.28
N THR A 114 2.05 8.27 -27.68
CA THR A 114 3.46 8.26 -28.12
C THR A 114 4.38 8.16 -26.91
N ILE A 115 5.28 7.18 -26.91
CA ILE A 115 6.17 6.91 -25.77
C ILE A 115 7.53 7.59 -26.01
N ASN A 116 8.00 8.35 -25.03
CA ASN A 116 9.32 8.97 -25.06
C ASN A 116 10.39 7.98 -24.58
N THR A 117 11.10 7.35 -25.50
CA THR A 117 12.21 6.44 -25.16
C THR A 117 13.56 7.15 -25.00
N GLY A 118 13.57 8.49 -25.07
CA GLY A 118 14.77 9.32 -25.07
C GLY A 118 15.32 9.66 -23.68
N PRO A 119 16.35 10.54 -23.62
CA PRO A 119 17.06 10.92 -22.40
C PRO A 119 16.21 11.58 -21.31
N ASN A 120 15.17 12.33 -21.69
CA ASN A 120 14.18 12.93 -20.78
C ASN A 120 12.87 12.09 -20.69
N GLY A 121 12.92 10.85 -21.17
CA GLY A 121 11.83 9.88 -21.15
C GLY A 121 12.21 8.64 -20.35
N LEU A 122 11.97 7.45 -20.92
CA LEU A 122 12.24 6.17 -20.25
C LEU A 122 13.70 5.99 -19.77
N GLN A 123 14.67 6.70 -20.36
CA GLN A 123 16.05 6.65 -19.88
C GLN A 123 16.25 7.26 -18.49
N ARG A 124 15.31 8.10 -18.02
CA ARG A 124 15.29 8.54 -16.63
C ARG A 124 15.04 7.39 -15.66
N LEU A 125 14.20 6.42 -16.05
CA LEU A 125 13.95 5.22 -15.25
C LEU A 125 15.18 4.30 -15.24
N ASP A 126 15.95 4.22 -16.33
CA ASP A 126 17.24 3.51 -16.33
C ASP A 126 18.18 4.08 -15.27
N LYS A 127 18.27 5.42 -15.25
CA LYS A 127 19.20 6.09 -14.34
C LYS A 127 18.81 5.88 -12.88
N ILE A 128 17.51 5.82 -12.59
CA ILE A 128 17.00 5.49 -11.26
C ILE A 128 17.42 4.09 -10.84
N ILE A 129 17.27 3.09 -11.72
CA ILE A 129 17.64 1.71 -11.42
C ILE A 129 19.17 1.57 -11.27
N GLU A 130 19.95 2.19 -12.15
CA GLU A 130 21.41 2.23 -12.11
C GLU A 130 21.91 2.80 -10.78
N LEU A 131 21.48 4.02 -10.43
CA LEU A 131 21.94 4.70 -9.21
C LEU A 131 21.39 4.02 -7.95
N ALA A 132 20.18 3.45 -7.98
CA ALA A 132 19.68 2.68 -6.84
C ALA A 132 20.55 1.44 -6.58
N ALA A 133 21.07 0.81 -7.64
CA ALA A 133 21.99 -0.32 -7.52
C ALA A 133 23.28 0.06 -6.78
N GLU A 134 23.85 1.23 -7.07
CA GLU A 134 25.06 1.77 -6.43
C GLU A 134 24.87 1.98 -4.93
N HIS A 135 23.66 2.34 -4.50
CA HIS A 135 23.31 2.60 -3.10
C HIS A 135 22.62 1.43 -2.39
N ASN A 136 22.58 0.25 -3.02
CA ASN A 136 21.92 -0.97 -2.52
C ASN A 136 20.43 -0.79 -2.20
N ILE A 137 19.74 0.03 -2.99
CA ILE A 137 18.31 0.25 -2.91
C ILE A 137 17.63 -0.55 -4.02
N TYR A 138 16.54 -1.24 -3.70
CA TYR A 138 15.62 -1.77 -4.70
C TYR A 138 14.55 -0.73 -5.05
N VAL A 139 14.04 -0.79 -6.27
CA VAL A 139 13.01 0.13 -6.74
C VAL A 139 11.67 -0.61 -6.82
N LEU A 140 10.59 0.01 -6.33
CA LEU A 140 9.22 -0.44 -6.57
C LEU A 140 8.57 0.55 -7.54
N PHE A 141 8.42 0.14 -8.79
CA PHE A 141 7.78 0.97 -9.81
C PHE A 141 6.28 0.78 -9.82
N SER A 142 5.55 1.88 -9.76
CA SER A 142 4.13 1.91 -10.03
C SER A 142 3.84 2.47 -11.42
N LEU A 143 2.94 1.80 -12.14
CA LEU A 143 2.85 1.87 -13.60
C LEU A 143 1.78 2.85 -14.14
N THR A 144 0.86 3.29 -13.29
CA THR A 144 -0.09 4.37 -13.58
C THR A 144 -0.64 4.98 -12.29
N ASN A 145 -1.38 6.07 -12.38
CA ASN A 145 -2.02 6.75 -11.26
C ASN A 145 -3.53 6.67 -11.33
N ASN A 146 -4.19 6.48 -10.20
CA ASN A 146 -5.62 6.75 -10.11
C ASN A 146 -5.89 8.26 -10.30
N TRP A 147 -5.16 9.10 -9.56
CA TRP A 147 -5.42 10.52 -9.39
C TRP A 147 -4.86 11.39 -10.51
N ASN A 148 -5.71 12.23 -11.12
CA ASN A 148 -5.26 13.28 -12.03
C ASN A 148 -6.27 14.44 -12.08
N PRO A 149 -6.35 15.27 -11.03
CA PRO A 149 -7.26 16.39 -11.01
C PRO A 149 -6.74 17.49 -11.93
N VAL A 150 -7.61 17.99 -12.80
CA VAL A 150 -7.32 19.11 -13.69
C VAL A 150 -8.10 20.31 -13.20
N ALA A 151 -7.42 21.45 -13.05
CA ALA A 151 -8.04 22.66 -12.53
C ALA A 151 -9.28 23.06 -13.35
N ASN A 152 -10.35 23.46 -12.65
CA ASN A 152 -11.62 23.90 -13.24
C ASN A 152 -12.48 22.80 -13.89
N GLU A 153 -12.13 21.52 -13.74
CA GLU A 153 -13.00 20.40 -14.12
C GLU A 153 -13.72 19.80 -12.89
N PRO A 154 -15.05 19.63 -12.89
CA PRO A 154 -15.75 18.97 -11.79
C PRO A 154 -15.23 17.55 -11.53
N PRO A 155 -15.13 17.10 -10.26
CA PRO A 155 -15.50 17.77 -9.02
C PRO A 155 -14.37 18.65 -8.45
N THR A 156 -13.28 18.87 -9.18
CA THR A 156 -12.15 19.66 -8.68
C THR A 156 -12.58 21.12 -8.43
N PRO A 157 -12.11 21.74 -7.35
CA PRO A 157 -12.43 23.14 -7.10
C PRO A 157 -11.84 24.10 -8.15
N VAL A 158 -12.67 24.99 -8.71
CA VAL A 158 -12.28 26.06 -9.67
C VAL A 158 -11.16 26.98 -9.11
N ARG A 159 -10.03 27.14 -9.77
CA ARG A 159 -8.94 28.01 -9.28
C ARG A 159 -9.38 29.48 -9.11
N ARG A 160 -8.95 30.18 -8.05
CA ARG A 160 -9.11 31.66 -7.99
C ARG A 160 -8.05 32.34 -8.86
N HIS A 161 -8.40 33.45 -9.51
CA HIS A 161 -7.51 34.19 -10.42
C HIS A 161 -6.13 34.60 -9.84
N ASN A 162 -5.95 34.57 -8.52
CA ASN A 162 -4.72 35.03 -7.86
C ASN A 162 -3.85 33.90 -7.26
N GLU A 163 -4.25 32.63 -7.38
CA GLU A 163 -3.42 31.50 -6.92
C GLU A 163 -2.43 31.15 -8.03
N THR A 164 -1.12 31.24 -7.81
CA THR A 164 -0.10 30.79 -8.79
C THR A 164 -0.20 29.27 -8.96
N PRO A 165 -0.20 28.73 -10.19
CA PRO A 165 -0.20 27.28 -10.36
C PRO A 165 1.14 26.73 -9.90
N LEU A 166 1.12 25.60 -9.20
CA LEU A 166 2.33 24.84 -8.92
C LEU A 166 2.93 24.38 -10.26
N PRO A 167 4.27 24.27 -10.37
CA PRO A 167 4.88 23.82 -11.60
C PRO A 167 4.52 22.35 -11.85
N ARG A 168 4.67 21.93 -13.10
CA ARG A 168 4.48 20.54 -13.48
C ARG A 168 5.35 19.61 -12.62
N ASN A 169 4.86 18.40 -12.36
CA ASN A 169 5.56 17.36 -11.58
C ASN A 169 5.74 17.73 -10.09
N PHE A 170 5.09 18.79 -9.60
CA PHE A 170 5.18 19.19 -8.20
C PHE A 170 4.30 18.35 -7.30
N LEU A 171 3.06 18.05 -7.72
CA LEU A 171 2.13 17.24 -6.94
C LEU A 171 2.14 15.78 -7.43
N SER A 172 1.93 14.84 -6.52
CA SER A 172 1.88 13.40 -6.83
C SER A 172 0.77 13.00 -7.79
N ASN A 173 -0.24 13.86 -7.98
CA ASN A 173 -1.39 13.68 -8.86
C ASN A 173 -1.28 14.48 -10.18
N ASP A 174 -0.13 15.10 -10.44
CA ASP A 174 0.15 15.92 -11.64
C ASP A 174 1.00 15.17 -12.69
N TYR A 175 1.08 13.84 -12.57
CA TYR A 175 1.86 12.96 -13.46
C TYR A 175 0.99 12.24 -14.50
N GLY A 176 -0.25 12.67 -14.67
CA GLY A 176 -1.24 11.98 -15.51
C GLY A 176 -1.78 10.71 -14.85
N GLY A 177 -1.90 9.62 -15.60
CA GLY A 177 -2.51 8.37 -15.15
C GLY A 177 -3.89 8.11 -15.76
N MET A 178 -4.70 7.29 -15.09
CA MET A 178 -5.94 6.71 -15.61
C MET A 178 -6.89 7.74 -16.23
N ASP A 179 -7.14 8.86 -15.54
CA ASP A 179 -8.07 9.88 -16.06
C ASP A 179 -7.54 10.56 -17.32
N ALA A 180 -6.22 10.62 -17.55
CA ALA A 180 -5.67 11.18 -18.80
C ALA A 180 -6.06 10.32 -20.01
N TYR A 181 -6.02 8.99 -19.89
CA TYR A 181 -6.50 8.09 -20.93
C TYR A 181 -8.01 8.22 -21.15
N VAL A 182 -8.79 8.27 -20.07
CA VAL A 182 -10.26 8.40 -20.16
C VAL A 182 -10.64 9.73 -20.83
N ARG A 183 -9.98 10.84 -20.46
CA ARG A 183 -10.17 12.15 -21.09
C ARG A 183 -9.78 12.21 -22.56
N GLU A 184 -8.90 11.35 -23.04
CA GLU A 184 -8.59 11.31 -24.46
C GLU A 184 -9.52 10.36 -25.23
N PHE A 185 -9.73 9.15 -24.73
CA PHE A 185 -10.22 8.04 -25.57
C PHE A 185 -11.70 7.68 -25.39
N THR A 186 -12.42 8.25 -24.41
CA THR A 186 -13.81 7.86 -24.15
C THR A 186 -14.80 9.00 -24.36
N GLU A 187 -16.08 8.72 -24.54
CA GLU A 187 -17.09 9.78 -24.71
C GLU A 187 -17.70 10.18 -23.37
N THR A 188 -17.97 9.21 -22.49
CA THR A 188 -18.69 9.42 -21.23
C THR A 188 -17.83 10.00 -20.11
N LYS A 189 -16.50 9.89 -20.23
CA LYS A 189 -15.52 10.40 -19.27
C LYS A 189 -15.76 9.91 -17.83
N THR A 190 -16.14 8.64 -17.68
CA THR A 190 -16.26 8.01 -16.37
C THR A 190 -14.98 7.24 -16.06
N HIS A 191 -14.42 7.42 -14.86
CA HIS A 191 -13.10 6.91 -14.49
C HIS A 191 -12.95 5.40 -14.75
N ASP A 192 -13.99 4.63 -14.43
CA ASP A 192 -14.02 3.19 -14.55
C ASP A 192 -14.00 2.65 -16.00
N GLU A 193 -14.10 3.55 -16.99
CA GLU A 193 -13.79 3.19 -18.38
C GLU A 193 -12.31 2.82 -18.55
N PHE A 194 -11.40 3.29 -17.69
CA PHE A 194 -10.02 2.82 -17.70
C PHE A 194 -9.92 1.29 -17.51
N TYR A 195 -10.79 0.74 -16.66
CA TYR A 195 -10.81 -0.69 -16.35
C TYR A 195 -11.55 -1.53 -17.40
N THR A 196 -12.48 -0.93 -18.15
CA THR A 196 -13.48 -1.67 -18.95
C THR A 196 -13.42 -1.37 -20.45
N ASN A 197 -12.99 -0.17 -20.85
CA ASN A 197 -12.91 0.23 -22.24
C ASN A 197 -11.70 -0.42 -22.91
N GLN A 198 -11.96 -1.20 -23.97
CA GLN A 198 -10.93 -1.99 -24.66
C GLN A 198 -9.87 -1.12 -25.34
N SER A 199 -10.24 0.05 -25.87
CA SER A 199 -9.29 0.97 -26.50
C SER A 199 -8.34 1.57 -25.46
N VAL A 200 -8.88 2.05 -24.33
CA VAL A 200 -8.06 2.57 -23.22
C VAL A 200 -7.09 1.50 -22.71
N ARG A 201 -7.60 0.29 -22.45
CA ARG A 201 -6.77 -0.84 -22.02
C ARG A 201 -5.66 -1.16 -23.00
N LYS A 202 -5.96 -1.18 -24.30
CA LYS A 202 -4.97 -1.44 -25.34
C LYS A 202 -3.84 -0.40 -25.35
N PHE A 203 -4.16 0.89 -25.23
CA PHE A 203 -3.13 1.94 -25.15
C PHE A 203 -2.29 1.81 -23.88
N PHE A 204 -2.90 1.47 -22.75
CA PHE A 204 -2.17 1.22 -21.52
C PHE A 204 -1.26 -0.02 -21.63
N GLU A 205 -1.75 -1.13 -22.20
CA GLU A 205 -0.95 -2.35 -22.45
C GLU A 205 0.23 -2.07 -23.39
N GLN A 206 0.10 -1.16 -24.37
CA GLN A 206 1.23 -0.72 -25.19
C GLN A 206 2.29 0.03 -24.37
N TYR A 207 1.87 0.90 -23.46
CA TYR A 207 2.79 1.57 -22.53
C TYR A 207 3.51 0.55 -21.63
N LEU A 208 2.74 -0.37 -21.03
CA LEU A 208 3.27 -1.45 -20.20
C LEU A 208 4.29 -2.30 -20.96
N GLN A 209 4.01 -2.68 -22.22
CA GLN A 209 4.96 -3.43 -23.05
C GLN A 209 6.30 -2.72 -23.15
N ALA A 210 6.31 -1.41 -23.42
CA ALA A 210 7.55 -0.64 -23.57
C ALA A 210 8.34 -0.54 -22.27
N VAL A 211 7.67 -0.26 -21.15
CA VAL A 211 8.32 -0.10 -19.84
C VAL A 211 8.82 -1.44 -19.31
N ILE A 212 7.98 -2.47 -19.29
CA ILE A 212 8.32 -3.76 -18.65
C ILE A 212 9.43 -4.47 -19.41
N SER A 213 9.38 -4.50 -20.75
CA SER A 213 10.43 -5.11 -21.58
C SER A 213 11.80 -4.47 -21.34
N ARG A 214 11.84 -3.22 -20.90
CA ARG A 214 13.09 -2.49 -20.63
C ARG A 214 13.79 -2.95 -19.35
N PHE A 215 13.03 -3.42 -18.35
CA PHE A 215 13.53 -3.69 -17.00
C PHE A 215 13.37 -5.15 -16.54
N ALA A 216 12.75 -6.02 -17.35
CA ALA A 216 12.41 -7.39 -16.99
C ALA A 216 13.60 -8.23 -16.47
N ASP A 217 14.81 -7.95 -16.95
CA ASP A 217 16.03 -8.68 -16.56
C ASP A 217 16.84 -7.99 -15.43
N ASN A 218 16.33 -6.88 -14.85
CA ASN A 218 17.07 -6.12 -13.85
C ASN A 218 16.63 -6.42 -12.41
N PRO A 219 17.40 -7.20 -11.63
CA PRO A 219 17.01 -7.61 -10.28
C PRO A 219 17.02 -6.50 -9.23
N ARG A 220 17.40 -5.27 -9.59
CA ARG A 220 17.25 -4.09 -8.71
C ARG A 220 15.85 -3.52 -8.72
N LEU A 221 15.04 -3.89 -9.69
CA LEU A 221 13.60 -3.74 -9.57
C LEU A 221 13.08 -4.80 -8.59
N LEU A 222 12.34 -4.37 -7.56
CA LEU A 222 11.75 -5.26 -6.58
C LEU A 222 10.54 -5.99 -7.15
N ALA A 223 9.65 -5.23 -7.78
CA ALA A 223 8.36 -5.67 -8.28
C ALA A 223 7.72 -4.60 -9.16
N TRP A 224 6.72 -5.02 -9.93
CA TRP A 224 5.78 -4.13 -10.62
C TRP A 224 4.56 -3.87 -9.76
N GLU A 225 4.26 -2.61 -9.48
CA GLU A 225 2.98 -2.18 -8.90
C GLU A 225 2.05 -1.71 -10.03
N LEU A 226 0.87 -2.33 -10.14
CA LEU A 226 0.00 -2.10 -11.30
C LEU A 226 -0.53 -0.67 -11.39
N ALA A 227 -0.90 -0.06 -10.27
CA ALA A 227 -1.38 1.31 -10.22
C ALA A 227 -1.25 1.90 -8.81
N ASN A 228 -1.06 3.20 -8.72
CA ASN A 228 -1.25 3.91 -7.47
C ASN A 228 -2.73 4.07 -7.14
N ASP A 229 -3.16 3.48 -6.03
CA ASP A 229 -4.48 3.70 -5.43
C ASP A 229 -5.67 3.53 -6.41
N PRO A 230 -5.72 2.45 -7.22
CA PRO A 230 -6.84 2.21 -8.13
C PRO A 230 -8.17 2.13 -7.37
N ARG A 231 -9.15 2.94 -7.79
CA ARG A 231 -10.51 3.03 -7.22
C ARG A 231 -11.54 3.16 -8.34
N CYS A 232 -12.82 2.98 -8.01
CA CYS A 232 -13.88 3.21 -9.00
C CYS A 232 -13.97 4.69 -9.39
N SER A 233 -13.71 5.58 -8.44
CA SER A 233 -13.72 7.03 -8.67
C SER A 233 -12.34 7.61 -8.46
N SER A 234 -12.05 8.66 -9.23
CA SER A 234 -10.86 9.49 -9.09
C SER A 234 -11.26 10.97 -9.13
N SER A 235 -10.55 11.78 -9.91
CA SER A 235 -10.94 13.11 -10.32
C SER A 235 -12.08 13.05 -11.32
N LEU A 236 -12.15 12.01 -12.15
CA LEU A 236 -13.39 11.65 -12.82
C LEU A 236 -14.28 10.79 -11.90
N VAL A 237 -15.59 10.97 -12.02
CA VAL A 237 -16.56 10.15 -11.28
C VAL A 237 -16.67 8.75 -11.90
N SER A 238 -17.05 7.75 -11.10
CA SER A 238 -17.43 6.43 -11.61
C SER A 238 -18.81 6.44 -12.27
N SER A 239 -18.99 5.52 -13.21
CA SER A 239 -20.31 5.02 -13.58
C SER A 239 -20.94 4.22 -12.42
N PRO A 240 -22.27 4.10 -12.37
CA PRO A 240 -22.94 3.25 -11.38
C PRO A 240 -22.61 1.75 -11.48
N SER A 241 -21.93 1.34 -12.56
CA SER A 241 -21.62 -0.06 -12.84
C SER A 241 -20.27 -0.52 -12.29
N CYS A 242 -19.44 0.40 -11.81
CA CYS A 242 -18.17 0.04 -11.22
C CYS A 242 -18.36 -0.62 -9.85
N THR A 243 -17.77 -1.80 -9.67
CA THR A 243 -17.84 -2.60 -8.44
C THR A 243 -16.48 -3.12 -8.05
N THR A 244 -16.38 -3.78 -6.90
CA THR A 244 -15.17 -4.51 -6.50
C THR A 244 -14.71 -5.53 -7.53
N GLN A 245 -15.65 -6.20 -8.21
CA GLN A 245 -15.33 -7.16 -9.25
C GLN A 245 -14.72 -6.50 -10.49
N THR A 246 -15.12 -5.27 -10.83
CA THR A 246 -14.54 -4.50 -11.95
C THR A 246 -13.04 -4.30 -11.76
N ILE A 247 -12.64 -3.80 -10.59
CA ILE A 247 -11.25 -3.54 -10.26
C ILE A 247 -10.47 -4.84 -10.08
N THR A 248 -11.05 -5.85 -9.39
CA THR A 248 -10.38 -7.15 -9.20
C THR A 248 -10.13 -7.86 -10.53
N GLN A 249 -11.09 -7.84 -11.47
CA GLN A 249 -10.88 -8.44 -12.79
C GLN A 249 -9.78 -7.72 -13.57
N TRP A 250 -9.78 -6.38 -13.57
CA TRP A 250 -8.72 -5.60 -14.20
C TRP A 250 -7.33 -5.94 -13.63
N HIS A 251 -7.21 -6.08 -12.31
CA HIS A 251 -5.95 -6.51 -11.69
C HIS A 251 -5.49 -7.89 -12.18
N SER A 252 -6.41 -8.85 -12.35
CA SER A 252 -6.05 -10.18 -12.87
C SER A 252 -5.59 -10.12 -14.32
N ASP A 253 -6.31 -9.38 -15.16
CA ASP A 253 -5.98 -9.27 -16.57
C ASP A 253 -4.62 -8.58 -16.77
N ILE A 254 -4.40 -7.45 -16.10
CA ILE A 254 -3.14 -6.70 -16.22
C ILE A 254 -1.99 -7.45 -15.58
N ALA A 255 -2.17 -8.11 -14.43
CA ALA A 255 -1.10 -8.94 -13.84
C ALA A 255 -0.67 -10.08 -14.79
N LYS A 256 -1.63 -10.73 -15.47
CA LYS A 256 -1.32 -11.73 -16.50
C LYS A 256 -0.55 -11.13 -17.67
N PHE A 257 -0.94 -9.95 -18.12
CA PHE A 257 -0.23 -9.24 -19.19
C PHE A 257 1.22 -8.90 -18.79
N VAL A 258 1.42 -8.32 -17.59
CA VAL A 258 2.75 -8.04 -17.04
C VAL A 258 3.62 -9.30 -17.01
N LEU A 259 3.11 -10.39 -16.43
CA LEU A 259 3.85 -11.64 -16.30
C LEU A 259 4.11 -12.35 -17.64
N SER A 260 3.35 -12.04 -18.68
CA SER A 260 3.61 -12.53 -20.04
C SER A 260 4.83 -11.87 -20.69
N ILE A 261 5.20 -10.67 -20.22
CA ILE A 261 6.38 -9.92 -20.67
C ILE A 261 7.56 -10.20 -19.74
N ASP A 262 7.31 -10.19 -18.43
CA ASP A 262 8.32 -10.35 -17.38
C ASP A 262 7.94 -11.46 -16.40
N PRO A 263 8.47 -12.67 -16.59
CA PRO A 263 8.25 -13.79 -15.68
C PRO A 263 9.17 -13.77 -14.44
N ASN A 264 10.08 -12.79 -14.31
CA ASN A 264 11.08 -12.73 -13.24
C ASN A 264 10.58 -11.98 -12.01
N HIS A 265 9.91 -10.84 -12.21
CA HIS A 265 9.48 -9.97 -11.11
C HIS A 265 8.10 -10.32 -10.55
N LEU A 266 7.91 -10.06 -9.25
CA LEU A 266 6.59 -10.11 -8.64
C LEU A 266 5.71 -8.95 -9.13
N VAL A 267 4.41 -9.18 -9.11
CA VAL A 267 3.39 -8.14 -9.32
C VAL A 267 2.68 -7.84 -8.01
N THR A 268 2.43 -6.56 -7.72
CA THR A 268 1.56 -6.10 -6.63
C THR A 268 0.54 -5.09 -7.15
N SER A 269 -0.54 -4.89 -6.40
CA SER A 269 -1.70 -4.13 -6.87
C SER A 269 -1.53 -2.61 -6.78
N GLY A 270 -0.98 -2.12 -5.67
CA GLY A 270 -0.92 -0.70 -5.32
C GLY A 270 -2.22 -0.10 -4.78
N ASN A 271 -3.25 -0.91 -4.55
CA ASN A 271 -4.48 -0.49 -3.87
C ASN A 271 -4.25 -0.04 -2.42
N GLN A 272 -5.18 0.75 -1.86
CA GLN A 272 -5.10 1.26 -0.49
C GLN A 272 -5.43 0.25 0.62
N GLY A 273 -5.88 -0.95 0.28
CA GLY A 273 -6.18 -2.02 1.23
C GLY A 273 -7.66 -2.14 1.59
N PHE A 274 -8.55 -1.29 1.08
CA PHE A 274 -9.98 -1.35 1.43
C PHE A 274 -10.56 -2.75 1.26
N PHE A 275 -11.33 -3.19 2.25
CA PHE A 275 -11.98 -4.49 2.25
C PHE A 275 -13.40 -4.38 1.69
N CYS A 276 -13.91 -5.50 1.22
CA CYS A 276 -15.35 -5.71 1.15
C CYS A 276 -15.70 -7.16 1.50
N PRO A 277 -15.81 -7.52 2.79
CA PRO A 277 -16.00 -8.91 3.18
C PRO A 277 -17.33 -9.51 2.71
N ASP A 278 -18.35 -8.66 2.52
CA ASP A 278 -19.69 -9.04 2.04
C ASP A 278 -19.85 -8.92 0.52
N CYS A 279 -18.85 -8.40 -0.20
CA CYS A 279 -18.91 -8.33 -1.66
C CYS A 279 -18.72 -9.72 -2.30
N PRO A 280 -19.32 -9.96 -3.48
CA PRO A 280 -18.99 -11.12 -4.30
C PRO A 280 -17.48 -11.18 -4.62
N LYS A 281 -16.90 -12.37 -4.47
CA LYS A 281 -15.48 -12.63 -4.71
C LYS A 281 -15.28 -13.33 -6.06
N LEU A 282 -14.25 -12.95 -6.81
CA LEU A 282 -13.83 -13.60 -8.04
C LEU A 282 -12.77 -14.69 -7.82
N PHE A 283 -11.84 -14.48 -6.89
CA PHE A 283 -10.66 -15.34 -6.70
C PHE A 283 -10.59 -15.97 -5.32
N PHE A 284 -11.20 -15.35 -4.30
CA PHE A 284 -11.22 -15.90 -2.96
C PHE A 284 -12.19 -17.10 -2.87
N ASN A 285 -11.62 -18.31 -2.80
CA ASN A 285 -12.41 -19.52 -2.62
C ASN A 285 -12.46 -19.89 -1.12
N PRO A 286 -13.62 -19.77 -0.43
CA PRO A 286 -13.72 -20.27 0.94
C PRO A 286 -13.52 -21.79 0.90
N SER A 287 -12.60 -22.31 1.71
CA SER A 287 -12.56 -23.76 1.94
C SER A 287 -13.95 -24.25 2.34
N PRO A 288 -14.42 -25.42 1.86
CA PRO A 288 -15.68 -25.98 2.31
C PRO A 288 -15.67 -26.07 3.85
N PRO A 289 -16.82 -25.83 4.53
CA PRO A 289 -16.88 -26.07 5.96
C PRO A 289 -16.42 -27.50 6.25
N PRO A 290 -15.59 -27.72 7.28
CA PRO A 290 -15.21 -29.08 7.65
C PRO A 290 -16.48 -29.89 7.91
N ASN A 291 -16.54 -31.12 7.39
CA ASN A 291 -17.61 -32.06 7.71
C ASN A 291 -17.84 -32.06 9.24
N PRO A 292 -19.09 -32.10 9.73
CA PRO A 292 -19.36 -32.13 11.15
C PRO A 292 -18.60 -33.30 11.79
N VAL A 293 -17.52 -32.98 12.49
CA VAL A 293 -16.75 -33.98 13.23
C VAL A 293 -17.57 -34.30 14.47
N ALA A 294 -17.87 -35.58 14.67
CA ALA A 294 -18.49 -36.06 15.90
C ALA A 294 -17.71 -35.52 17.11
N SER A 295 -18.45 -35.05 18.14
CA SER A 295 -17.91 -34.46 19.35
C SER A 295 -16.71 -35.25 19.89
N PRO A 296 -15.59 -34.58 20.25
CA PRO A 296 -14.43 -35.29 20.75
C PRO A 296 -14.73 -35.92 22.12
N VAL A 297 -14.33 -37.18 22.28
CA VAL A 297 -14.31 -37.88 23.57
C VAL A 297 -13.43 -37.08 24.56
N PRO A 298 -13.84 -36.92 25.84
CA PRO A 298 -13.03 -36.22 26.82
C PRO A 298 -11.70 -36.97 27.04
N GLY A 299 -10.55 -36.33 26.74
CA GLY A 299 -9.23 -36.84 27.16
C GLY A 299 -8.07 -36.76 26.15
N GLY A 300 -8.26 -36.26 24.93
CA GLY A 300 -7.17 -36.16 23.93
C GLY A 300 -6.33 -34.88 24.02
N THR A 301 -5.01 -35.01 24.11
CA THR A 301 -4.04 -33.91 24.05
C THR A 301 -4.15 -33.11 22.74
N ARG A 302 -4.25 -31.78 22.86
CA ARG A 302 -4.32 -30.83 21.72
C ARG A 302 -3.09 -30.97 20.82
N LYS A 303 -3.24 -31.54 19.62
CA LYS A 303 -2.34 -31.25 18.50
C LYS A 303 -2.58 -29.82 18.00
N ARG A 304 -1.48 -29.12 17.72
CA ARG A 304 -1.40 -27.74 17.22
C ARG A 304 -2.39 -27.52 16.08
N SER A 305 -3.35 -26.62 16.30
CA SER A 305 -4.32 -26.18 15.29
C SER A 305 -3.58 -25.60 14.08
N THR A 306 -3.85 -26.14 12.90
CA THR A 306 -3.51 -25.52 11.62
C THR A 306 -4.09 -24.10 11.59
N ARG A 307 -3.25 -23.09 11.35
CA ARG A 307 -3.63 -21.68 11.22
C ARG A 307 -4.85 -21.55 10.28
N GLY A 308 -6.03 -21.32 10.85
CA GLY A 308 -7.26 -21.12 10.09
C GLY A 308 -7.26 -19.78 9.36
N LEU A 309 -7.60 -19.84 8.07
CA LEU A 309 -7.89 -18.74 7.15
C LEU A 309 -8.71 -17.63 7.83
N MET A 310 -8.40 -16.37 7.52
CA MET A 310 -9.26 -15.23 7.82
C MET A 310 -10.39 -15.17 6.79
N GLY A 311 -11.41 -16.01 7.01
CA GLY A 311 -12.68 -15.86 6.32
C GLY A 311 -13.44 -14.60 6.79
N PRO A 312 -14.50 -14.20 6.06
CA PRO A 312 -15.31 -13.03 6.39
C PRO A 312 -15.73 -12.96 7.86
N SER A 313 -16.12 -14.09 8.46
CA SER A 313 -16.52 -14.17 9.87
C SER A 313 -15.42 -13.78 10.87
N LYS A 314 -14.15 -14.12 10.60
CA LYS A 314 -13.02 -13.77 11.47
C LYS A 314 -12.65 -12.30 11.31
N LEU A 315 -12.68 -11.79 10.08
CA LEU A 315 -12.52 -10.35 9.82
C LEU A 315 -13.64 -9.54 10.48
N PHE A 316 -14.90 -9.99 10.39
CA PHE A 316 -16.01 -9.36 11.11
C PHE A 316 -15.92 -9.46 12.62
N GLN A 317 -15.36 -10.54 13.17
CA GLN A 317 -15.07 -10.61 14.59
C GLN A 317 -14.01 -9.59 15.00
N MET A 318 -12.97 -9.39 14.18
CA MET A 318 -11.95 -8.36 14.40
C MET A 318 -12.58 -6.96 14.32
N ILE A 319 -13.32 -6.66 13.27
CA ILE A 319 -14.12 -5.43 13.09
C ILE A 319 -15.06 -5.19 14.29
N THR A 320 -15.78 -6.22 14.73
CA THR A 320 -16.71 -6.12 15.89
C THR A 320 -15.96 -5.90 17.19
N LYS A 321 -14.79 -6.53 17.37
CA LYS A 321 -13.93 -6.32 18.52
C LYS A 321 -13.39 -4.88 18.54
N GLU A 322 -13.00 -4.34 17.39
CA GLU A 322 -12.59 -2.95 17.23
C GLU A 322 -13.72 -1.98 17.54
N ARG A 323 -14.93 -2.21 17.03
CA ARG A 323 -16.13 -1.42 17.41
C ARG A 323 -16.33 -1.38 18.92
N ARG A 324 -16.18 -2.54 19.58
CA ARG A 324 -16.29 -2.63 21.04
C ARG A 324 -15.16 -1.89 21.74
N ALA A 325 -13.93 -1.97 21.25
CA ALA A 325 -12.80 -1.23 21.81
C ALA A 325 -12.99 0.29 21.66
N ALA A 326 -13.37 0.77 20.47
CA ALA A 326 -13.67 2.18 20.21
C ALA A 326 -14.80 2.71 21.11
N SER A 327 -15.90 1.94 21.23
CA SER A 327 -17.03 2.29 22.11
C SER A 327 -16.68 2.37 23.61
N ARG A 328 -15.63 1.66 24.06
CA ARG A 328 -15.14 1.69 25.44
C ARG A 328 -14.12 2.81 25.69
N ALA A 329 -13.35 3.16 24.67
CA ALA A 329 -12.40 4.28 24.71
C ALA A 329 -13.10 5.64 24.63
N SER A 330 -14.23 5.73 23.92
CA SER A 330 -15.12 6.88 23.97
C SER A 330 -16.08 6.78 25.17
N ALA A 331 -15.78 7.45 26.28
CA ALA A 331 -16.83 7.67 27.29
C ALA A 331 -18.02 8.40 26.63
N PRO A 332 -19.28 8.01 26.90
CA PRO A 332 -20.41 8.54 26.15
C PRO A 332 -20.62 10.01 26.51
N ARG A 333 -20.30 10.93 25.59
CA ARG A 333 -20.55 12.37 25.81
C ARG A 333 -22.04 12.75 25.78
N ASN A 334 -22.96 11.86 25.36
CA ASN A 334 -24.40 12.17 25.24
C ASN A 334 -25.33 11.04 25.74
N GLY A 335 -25.12 10.52 26.95
CA GLY A 335 -26.06 9.57 27.58
C GLY A 335 -26.98 10.25 28.60
N ILE A 336 -28.28 9.98 28.55
CA ILE A 336 -29.19 10.38 29.65
C ILE A 336 -29.16 9.26 30.70
N LYS A 337 -28.94 9.66 31.96
CA LYS A 337 -28.90 8.76 33.12
C LYS A 337 -30.30 8.63 33.70
N ILE A 338 -30.96 7.49 33.48
CA ILE A 338 -32.27 7.19 34.08
C ILE A 338 -32.05 6.11 35.15
N ARG A 339 -32.35 6.44 36.41
CA ARG A 339 -32.25 5.52 37.57
C ARG A 339 -30.89 4.79 37.67
N GLY A 340 -29.79 5.52 37.49
CA GLY A 340 -28.44 4.98 37.71
C GLY A 340 -27.85 4.15 36.56
N ARG A 341 -28.60 3.85 35.49
CA ARG A 341 -28.07 3.23 34.26
C ARG A 341 -27.90 4.25 33.15
N TRP A 342 -26.76 4.21 32.48
CA TRP A 342 -26.52 4.97 31.25
C TRP A 342 -27.37 4.39 30.12
N THR A 343 -28.16 5.22 29.46
CA THR A 343 -28.92 4.84 28.27
C THR A 343 -28.44 5.68 27.08
N ALA A 344 -28.04 5.01 26.00
CA ALA A 344 -27.64 5.67 24.75
C ALA A 344 -28.86 6.33 24.08
N SER A 345 -28.68 7.54 23.52
CA SER A 345 -29.75 8.25 22.80
C SER A 345 -30.18 7.49 21.53
N SER A 346 -31.38 7.80 21.03
CA SER A 346 -31.90 7.24 19.78
C SER A 346 -31.05 7.57 18.55
N GLU A 347 -30.25 8.64 18.57
CA GLU A 347 -29.28 8.98 17.52
C GLU A 347 -28.06 8.06 17.51
N ALA A 348 -27.54 7.68 18.69
CA ALA A 348 -26.45 6.70 18.79
C ALA A 348 -26.85 5.30 18.28
N LYS A 349 -28.15 4.98 18.30
CA LYS A 349 -28.70 3.75 17.69
C LYS A 349 -28.83 3.82 16.17
N ARG A 350 -28.94 5.02 15.56
CA ARG A 350 -29.06 5.19 14.09
C ARG A 350 -27.72 5.18 13.36
N GLN A 351 -26.62 5.58 14.01
CA GLN A 351 -25.26 5.51 13.44
C GLN A 351 -24.63 4.09 13.47
N ALA A 352 -25.27 3.10 14.09
CA ALA A 352 -24.67 1.80 14.40
C ALA A 352 -24.81 0.71 13.31
N GLY A 353 -25.26 1.06 12.09
CA GLY A 353 -25.66 0.07 11.08
C GLY A 353 -24.58 -0.39 10.07
N GLY A 354 -23.66 0.49 9.65
CA GLY A 354 -22.71 0.24 8.53
C GLY A 354 -21.28 -0.07 8.98
N ILE A 355 -20.54 -0.88 8.21
CA ILE A 355 -19.16 -1.34 8.52
C ILE A 355 -18.05 -0.32 8.17
N GLY A 356 -18.42 0.85 7.65
CA GLY A 356 -17.51 1.94 7.28
C GLY A 356 -16.97 1.78 5.86
N SER A 357 -16.62 2.89 5.22
CA SER A 357 -16.16 2.93 3.81
C SER A 357 -14.89 2.14 3.55
N ALA A 358 -14.08 1.88 4.58
CA ALA A 358 -12.91 1.01 4.47
C ALA A 358 -13.24 -0.49 4.37
N PHE A 359 -14.50 -0.88 4.58
CA PHE A 359 -14.93 -2.29 4.65
C PHE A 359 -16.18 -2.62 3.83
N ASP A 360 -16.86 -1.63 3.23
CA ASP A 360 -18.13 -1.84 2.51
C ASP A 360 -18.00 -1.84 0.98
N GLY A 361 -16.77 -1.74 0.46
CA GLY A 361 -16.50 -1.69 -0.97
C GLY A 361 -16.85 -0.36 -1.64
N SER A 362 -17.13 0.72 -0.89
CA SER A 362 -17.51 2.03 -1.47
C SER A 362 -16.50 2.61 -2.45
N PHE A 363 -15.23 2.20 -2.35
CA PHE A 363 -14.16 2.63 -3.25
C PHE A 363 -14.01 1.72 -4.48
N GLY A 364 -14.81 0.66 -4.61
CA GLY A 364 -14.64 -0.37 -5.63
C GLY A 364 -13.47 -1.30 -5.38
N VAL A 365 -12.92 -1.33 -4.16
CA VAL A 365 -11.72 -2.10 -3.83
C VAL A 365 -12.07 -3.19 -2.83
N ASP A 366 -11.58 -4.40 -3.12
CA ASP A 366 -11.63 -5.55 -2.23
C ASP A 366 -10.25 -6.20 -2.18
N SER A 367 -9.40 -5.65 -1.31
CA SER A 367 -7.98 -6.01 -1.21
C SER A 367 -7.74 -7.49 -0.92
N GLN A 368 -8.65 -8.16 -0.22
CA GLN A 368 -8.55 -9.59 0.05
C GLN A 368 -8.76 -10.42 -1.24
N ASP A 369 -9.73 -10.03 -2.06
CA ASP A 369 -10.00 -10.73 -3.33
C ASP A 369 -8.89 -10.45 -4.35
N ILE A 370 -8.43 -9.19 -4.42
CA ILE A 370 -7.27 -8.81 -5.25
C ILE A 370 -6.02 -9.59 -4.84
N LEU A 371 -5.72 -9.69 -3.55
CA LEU A 371 -4.58 -10.48 -3.07
C LEU A 371 -4.72 -11.98 -3.42
N SER A 372 -5.94 -12.48 -3.57
CA SER A 372 -6.22 -13.87 -3.91
C SER A 372 -6.01 -14.20 -5.39
N ILE A 373 -5.86 -13.19 -6.26
CA ILE A 373 -5.50 -13.37 -7.68
C ILE A 373 -4.16 -14.13 -7.77
N PRO A 374 -4.06 -15.27 -8.49
CA PRO A 374 -2.82 -16.06 -8.55
C PRO A 374 -1.58 -15.26 -8.97
N GLU A 375 -1.74 -14.36 -9.93
CA GLU A 375 -0.67 -13.55 -10.50
C GLU A 375 -0.19 -12.40 -9.60
N ILE A 376 -0.95 -12.03 -8.55
CA ILE A 376 -0.50 -11.04 -7.56
C ILE A 376 0.47 -11.72 -6.58
N GLY A 377 1.74 -11.37 -6.65
CA GLY A 377 2.82 -11.96 -5.85
C GLY A 377 2.78 -11.60 -4.37
N PHE A 378 2.38 -10.36 -4.05
CA PHE A 378 2.18 -9.90 -2.68
C PHE A 378 1.16 -8.76 -2.60
N GLY A 379 0.55 -8.58 -1.43
CA GLY A 379 -0.43 -7.54 -1.18
C GLY A 379 0.21 -6.18 -0.92
N SER A 380 -0.54 -5.13 -1.23
CA SER A 380 -0.19 -3.74 -0.93
C SER A 380 -1.36 -3.07 -0.22
N PHE A 381 -1.06 -2.12 0.67
CA PHE A 381 -2.05 -1.22 1.25
C PHE A 381 -1.39 0.10 1.67
N GLN A 382 -2.18 1.12 1.98
CA GLN A 382 -1.68 2.41 2.46
C GLN A 382 -2.40 2.86 3.74
N LEU A 383 -1.86 3.90 4.39
CA LEU A 383 -2.40 4.47 5.62
C LEU A 383 -2.22 6.00 5.66
N PHE A 384 -3.26 6.71 5.24
CA PHE A 384 -3.36 8.18 5.26
C PHE A 384 -4.63 8.64 6.01
N PRO A 385 -4.59 8.73 7.36
CA PRO A 385 -5.75 9.12 8.17
C PRO A 385 -6.22 10.57 7.95
N ASP A 386 -5.38 11.44 7.37
CA ASP A 386 -5.79 12.81 7.02
C ASP A 386 -6.75 12.85 5.82
N GLN A 387 -6.87 11.76 5.07
CA GLN A 387 -7.65 11.72 3.82
C GLN A 387 -8.68 10.60 3.78
N ASN A 388 -8.50 9.53 4.56
CA ASN A 388 -9.38 8.38 4.58
C ASN A 388 -9.73 7.98 6.01
N SER A 389 -10.90 7.38 6.19
CA SER A 389 -11.32 6.76 7.46
C SER A 389 -11.15 5.26 7.36
N TYR A 390 -10.37 4.68 8.28
CA TYR A 390 -10.16 3.23 8.38
C TYR A 390 -11.00 2.60 9.50
N GLY A 391 -12.00 3.35 9.99
CA GLY A 391 -12.87 2.94 11.09
C GLY A 391 -14.09 2.16 10.64
N THR A 392 -14.63 1.37 11.57
CA THR A 392 -15.76 0.45 11.32
C THR A 392 -17.13 1.00 11.72
N ILE A 393 -17.17 2.28 12.06
CA ILE A 393 -18.38 3.04 12.41
C ILE A 393 -18.50 4.16 11.37
N PRO A 394 -19.68 4.38 10.77
CA PRO A 394 -19.92 5.52 9.90
C PRO A 394 -19.97 6.76 10.79
N THR A 395 -18.81 7.35 11.03
CA THR A 395 -18.69 8.66 11.63
C THR A 395 -18.23 9.62 10.55
N GLN A 396 -18.69 10.86 10.67
CA GLN A 396 -18.07 11.98 9.98
C GLN A 396 -16.54 11.84 10.07
N PHE A 397 -15.85 12.14 8.98
CA PHE A 397 -14.41 12.21 8.97
C PHE A 397 -13.94 13.05 10.18
N THR A 398 -13.07 12.48 10.99
CA THR A 398 -12.52 13.14 12.17
C THR A 398 -11.04 13.37 11.90
N PRO A 399 -10.61 14.64 11.78
CA PRO A 399 -9.21 14.93 11.51
C PRO A 399 -8.27 14.35 12.58
N PRO A 400 -7.07 13.88 12.21
CA PRO A 400 -6.10 13.36 13.17
C PRO A 400 -5.72 14.33 14.27
N SER A 401 -5.72 15.64 13.97
CA SER A 401 -5.47 16.70 14.95
C SER A 401 -6.53 16.80 16.04
N SER A 402 -7.74 16.29 15.81
CA SER A 402 -8.87 16.33 16.75
C SER A 402 -8.99 15.07 17.61
N ASP A 403 -8.53 13.92 17.10
CA ASP A 403 -8.47 12.65 17.84
C ASP A 403 -7.21 11.85 17.47
N PHE A 404 -6.06 12.33 17.96
CA PHE A 404 -4.77 11.70 17.68
C PHE A 404 -4.70 10.27 18.24
N THR A 405 -5.23 10.03 19.45
CA THR A 405 -5.19 8.70 20.07
C THR A 405 -6.02 7.70 19.26
N GLY A 406 -7.24 8.09 18.86
CA GLY A 406 -8.07 7.26 17.99
C GLY A 406 -7.42 7.00 16.63
N THR A 407 -6.74 8.00 16.07
CA THR A 407 -5.99 7.87 14.80
C THR A 407 -4.88 6.83 14.88
N VAL A 408 -4.04 6.86 15.92
CA VAL A 408 -2.95 5.88 16.10
C VAL A 408 -3.50 4.47 16.29
N GLN A 409 -4.57 4.33 17.09
CA GLN A 409 -5.23 3.04 17.33
C GLN A 409 -5.86 2.48 16.05
N GLN A 410 -6.55 3.32 15.28
CA GLN A 410 -7.16 2.94 14.02
C GLN A 410 -6.11 2.50 12.99
N GLY A 411 -5.00 3.24 12.86
CA GLY A 411 -3.90 2.84 11.97
C GLY A 411 -3.24 1.52 12.38
N THR A 412 -3.07 1.28 13.69
CA THR A 412 -2.55 0.01 14.22
C THR A 412 -3.49 -1.15 13.90
N ALA A 413 -4.79 -0.96 14.10
CA ALA A 413 -5.82 -1.95 13.77
C ALA A 413 -5.86 -2.25 12.27
N TRP A 414 -5.77 -1.22 11.43
CA TRP A 414 -5.70 -1.34 9.98
C TRP A 414 -4.53 -2.21 9.53
N ILE A 415 -3.32 -1.93 10.03
CA ILE A 415 -2.12 -2.73 9.78
C ILE A 415 -2.30 -4.20 10.17
N GLN A 416 -2.87 -4.46 11.35
CA GLN A 416 -3.11 -5.82 11.83
C GLN A 416 -4.15 -6.56 10.98
N ALA A 417 -5.20 -5.88 10.51
CA ALA A 417 -6.22 -6.46 9.65
C ALA A 417 -5.63 -6.86 8.29
N GLN A 418 -4.78 -6.02 7.70
CA GLN A 418 -4.09 -6.30 6.44
C GLN A 418 -3.14 -7.49 6.56
N ALA A 419 -2.29 -7.51 7.59
CA ALA A 419 -1.41 -8.64 7.87
C ALA A 419 -2.17 -9.95 8.08
N ALA A 420 -3.30 -9.90 8.80
CA ALA A 420 -4.12 -11.08 9.05
C ALA A 420 -4.84 -11.58 7.78
N SER A 421 -5.28 -10.66 6.90
CA SER A 421 -5.80 -11.01 5.57
C SER A 421 -4.75 -11.67 4.70
N ALA A 422 -3.54 -11.12 4.66
CA ALA A 422 -2.44 -11.69 3.88
C ALA A 422 -2.00 -13.07 4.39
N LEU A 423 -1.96 -13.25 5.71
CA LEU A 423 -1.73 -14.54 6.33
C LEU A 423 -2.80 -15.58 5.96
N ALA A 424 -4.04 -15.15 5.74
CA ALA A 424 -5.11 -16.02 5.28
C ALA A 424 -4.95 -16.45 3.83
N VAL A 425 -4.53 -15.54 2.96
CA VAL A 425 -4.24 -15.88 1.56
C VAL A 425 -2.93 -16.68 1.44
N GLY A 426 -2.03 -16.57 2.42
CA GLY A 426 -0.72 -17.21 2.40
C GLY A 426 0.31 -16.45 1.57
N LYS A 427 0.09 -15.15 1.37
CA LYS A 427 0.97 -14.27 0.58
C LYS A 427 1.60 -13.18 1.46
N PRO A 428 2.77 -12.64 1.06
CA PRO A 428 3.36 -11.48 1.71
C PRO A 428 2.46 -10.25 1.53
N VAL A 429 2.65 -9.23 2.37
CA VAL A 429 1.98 -7.93 2.24
C VAL A 429 2.90 -6.80 2.69
N ALA A 430 2.83 -5.67 2.01
CA ALA A 430 3.58 -4.46 2.33
C ALA A 430 2.66 -3.24 2.50
N LEU A 431 3.00 -2.38 3.46
CA LEU A 431 2.44 -1.04 3.60
C LEU A 431 3.21 -0.12 2.64
N THR A 432 2.64 0.19 1.48
CA THR A 432 3.31 0.92 0.38
C THR A 432 3.20 2.44 0.47
N GLY A 433 2.59 2.95 1.53
CA GLY A 433 2.59 4.37 1.86
C GLY A 433 1.90 4.62 3.19
N PHE A 434 2.52 5.39 4.07
CA PHE A 434 1.85 5.94 5.24
C PHE A 434 2.36 7.33 5.55
N GLY A 435 1.48 8.18 6.07
CA GLY A 435 1.85 9.55 6.39
C GLY A 435 0.83 10.25 7.29
N LEU A 436 1.31 11.27 7.99
CA LEU A 436 0.48 12.25 8.69
C LEU A 436 0.90 13.67 8.31
N VAL A 437 -0.07 14.53 8.02
CA VAL A 437 0.15 15.96 7.77
C VAL A 437 0.43 16.66 9.10
N THR A 438 1.53 17.39 9.18
CA THR A 438 1.85 18.18 10.37
C THR A 438 1.32 19.60 10.30
N GLN A 439 1.28 20.30 11.43
CA GLN A 439 0.92 21.71 11.49
C GLN A 439 1.76 22.58 10.55
N ASP A 440 3.07 22.34 10.50
CA ASP A 440 4.00 23.06 9.63
C ASP A 440 3.75 22.75 8.14
N ASN A 441 3.34 21.53 7.82
CA ASN A 441 3.07 21.12 6.44
C ASN A 441 1.62 21.37 6.00
N PHE A 442 0.69 21.62 6.92
CA PHE A 442 -0.73 21.81 6.61
C PHE A 442 -1.00 22.94 5.59
N PRO A 443 -0.28 24.09 5.60
CA PRO A 443 -0.43 25.10 4.55
C PRO A 443 -0.06 24.62 3.14
N ALA A 444 0.78 23.59 3.01
CA ALA A 444 1.16 22.97 1.75
C ALA A 444 0.32 21.73 1.40
N PHE A 445 -0.61 21.32 2.28
CA PHE A 445 -1.34 20.08 2.12
C PHE A 445 -2.36 20.14 0.99
N VAL A 446 -2.12 19.30 -0.02
CA VAL A 446 -3.01 19.11 -1.16
C VAL A 446 -3.59 17.69 -1.12
N PRO A 447 -4.91 17.53 -0.92
CA PRO A 447 -5.56 16.24 -1.02
C PRO A 447 -5.33 15.60 -2.40
N PHE A 448 -5.29 14.26 -2.47
CA PHE A 448 -4.98 13.54 -3.71
C PHE A 448 -5.91 13.88 -4.90
N ASN A 449 -7.13 14.32 -4.63
CA ASN A 449 -8.09 14.74 -5.66
C ASN A 449 -8.23 16.27 -5.81
N ALA A 450 -7.18 17.02 -5.46
CA ALA A 450 -7.16 18.48 -5.56
C ALA A 450 -5.86 18.96 -6.22
N THR A 451 -5.90 20.17 -6.78
CA THR A 451 -4.76 20.82 -7.42
C THR A 451 -4.19 21.98 -6.60
N PHE A 452 -4.80 22.30 -5.45
CA PHE A 452 -4.43 23.43 -4.60
C PHE A 452 -4.55 23.06 -3.11
N PRO A 453 -3.76 23.70 -2.23
CA PRO A 453 -3.83 23.42 -0.80
C PRO A 453 -5.19 23.69 -0.17
N VAL A 454 -5.50 22.99 0.92
CA VAL A 454 -6.69 23.25 1.73
C VAL A 454 -6.62 24.67 2.30
N ALA A 455 -7.68 25.46 2.14
CA ALA A 455 -7.66 26.87 2.51
C ALA A 455 -7.70 27.10 4.03
N THR A 456 -6.94 28.08 4.50
CA THR A 456 -6.84 28.48 5.92
C THR A 456 -7.75 29.67 6.31
N SER A 457 -8.58 30.20 5.40
CA SER A 457 -9.28 31.50 5.60
C SER A 457 -10.81 31.41 5.72
N PRO A 458 -11.48 32.22 6.59
CA PRO A 458 -12.91 32.09 6.93
C PRO A 458 -13.92 32.34 5.79
N ASN A 459 -13.50 32.93 4.68
CA ASN A 459 -14.39 33.34 3.58
C ASN A 459 -14.42 32.35 2.39
N GLN A 460 -14.05 31.09 2.61
CA GLN A 460 -14.16 30.05 1.59
C GLN A 460 -15.39 29.14 1.79
N LYS A 461 -16.29 29.08 0.80
CA LYS A 461 -17.26 27.98 0.62
C LYS A 461 -16.60 26.78 -0.10
N ARG A 462 -15.46 26.32 0.41
CA ARG A 462 -14.71 25.12 -0.05
C ARG A 462 -14.27 24.32 1.17
N GLN A 463 -14.10 23.00 1.02
CA GLN A 463 -13.84 22.03 2.09
C GLN A 463 -13.11 22.67 3.27
N SER A 464 -13.88 22.98 4.31
CA SER A 464 -13.44 23.88 5.37
C SER A 464 -12.26 23.28 6.11
N THR A 465 -11.40 24.11 6.72
CA THR A 465 -10.41 23.67 7.72
C THR A 465 -11.00 22.71 8.76
N GLY A 466 -12.29 22.85 9.09
CA GLY A 466 -13.01 21.91 9.96
C GLY A 466 -13.11 20.48 9.41
N SER A 467 -13.00 20.28 8.10
CA SER A 467 -13.05 18.96 7.45
C SER A 467 -11.71 18.25 7.45
N PHE A 468 -10.56 18.95 7.45
CA PHE A 468 -9.22 18.31 7.42
C PHE A 468 -8.37 18.61 8.66
N GLY A 469 -8.87 19.42 9.59
CA GLY A 469 -8.18 19.80 10.81
C GLY A 469 -7.10 20.85 10.58
N THR A 470 -6.04 20.79 11.38
CA THR A 470 -4.88 21.72 11.29
C THR A 470 -3.55 20.97 11.24
N GLY A 471 -3.56 19.67 10.95
CA GLY A 471 -2.39 18.79 11.06
C GLY A 471 -2.02 18.44 12.51
N VAL A 472 -1.25 17.37 12.67
CA VAL A 472 -0.70 16.92 13.97
C VAL A 472 0.61 17.64 14.31
N THR A 473 1.06 17.56 15.56
CA THR A 473 2.43 18.02 15.89
C THR A 473 3.49 17.05 15.35
N ASP A 474 4.75 17.50 15.26
CA ASP A 474 5.85 16.59 14.87
C ASP A 474 6.04 15.43 15.85
N ASP A 475 5.96 15.69 17.16
CA ASP A 475 6.03 14.65 18.18
C ASP A 475 4.90 13.61 18.02
N GLN A 476 3.70 14.07 17.67
CA GLN A 476 2.57 13.20 17.36
C GLN A 476 2.85 12.36 16.10
N ARG A 477 3.36 12.98 15.03
CA ARG A 477 3.76 12.26 13.81
C ARG A 477 4.82 11.19 14.10
N LEU A 478 5.88 11.54 14.83
CA LEU A 478 6.95 10.62 15.21
C LEU A 478 6.43 9.44 16.05
N SER A 479 5.60 9.73 17.05
CA SER A 479 4.97 8.71 17.91
C SER A 479 4.06 7.76 17.11
N ALA A 480 3.28 8.30 16.17
CA ALA A 480 2.44 7.50 15.28
C ALA A 480 3.28 6.60 14.37
N TYR A 481 4.34 7.15 13.75
CA TYR A 481 5.22 6.40 12.86
C TYR A 481 5.92 5.25 13.59
N ALA A 482 6.51 5.53 14.75
CA ALA A 482 7.13 4.49 15.57
C ALA A 482 6.14 3.39 15.95
N THR A 483 4.91 3.77 16.34
CA THR A 483 3.85 2.81 16.71
C THR A 483 3.43 1.94 15.52
N TRP A 484 3.19 2.54 14.36
CA TRP A 484 2.74 1.83 13.16
C TRP A 484 3.82 0.94 12.57
N LEU A 485 5.08 1.40 12.53
CA LEU A 485 6.21 0.57 12.12
C LEU A 485 6.36 -0.63 13.05
N GLN A 486 6.33 -0.42 14.37
CA GLN A 486 6.41 -1.51 15.33
C GLN A 486 5.24 -2.50 15.18
N ALA A 487 4.02 -2.01 14.95
CA ALA A 487 2.85 -2.84 14.71
C ALA A 487 3.01 -3.68 13.43
N GLY A 488 3.53 -3.09 12.35
CA GLY A 488 3.79 -3.79 11.10
C GLY A 488 4.85 -4.87 11.22
N ILE A 489 5.96 -4.58 11.92
CA ILE A 489 7.02 -5.56 12.21
C ILE A 489 6.44 -6.74 13.01
N GLN A 490 5.70 -6.46 14.09
CA GLN A 490 5.10 -7.50 14.93
C GLN A 490 4.03 -8.32 14.19
N ALA A 491 3.29 -7.69 13.28
CA ALA A 491 2.29 -8.35 12.46
C ALA A 491 2.89 -9.18 11.31
N GLY A 492 4.18 -9.00 11.02
CA GLY A 492 4.90 -9.73 9.98
C GLY A 492 4.71 -9.15 8.57
N LEU A 493 4.52 -7.84 8.44
CA LEU A 493 4.58 -7.19 7.13
C LEU A 493 5.96 -7.43 6.48
N SER A 494 5.98 -7.64 5.16
CA SER A 494 7.22 -7.81 4.40
C SER A 494 7.85 -6.48 3.97
N GLY A 495 7.10 -5.39 4.06
CA GLY A 495 7.59 -4.07 3.69
C GLY A 495 6.77 -2.96 4.31
N MET A 496 7.41 -1.84 4.65
CA MET A 496 6.74 -0.62 5.10
C MET A 496 7.46 0.60 4.52
N THR A 497 6.76 1.41 3.72
CA THR A 497 7.34 2.62 3.11
C THR A 497 6.68 3.88 3.61
N GLN A 498 7.48 4.79 4.17
CA GLN A 498 7.03 6.11 4.57
C GLN A 498 6.66 6.96 3.35
N TYR A 499 5.67 7.85 3.49
CA TYR A 499 5.32 8.86 2.51
C TYR A 499 5.48 10.26 3.11
N GLN A 500 6.29 11.16 2.56
CA GLN A 500 7.29 10.93 1.49
C GLN A 500 8.70 11.37 1.90
N TRP A 501 9.72 10.90 1.18
CA TRP A 501 11.07 11.42 1.32
C TRP A 501 11.10 12.87 0.88
N SER A 502 11.91 13.67 1.58
CA SER A 502 12.19 15.02 1.15
C SER A 502 13.68 15.28 1.15
N GLN A 503 14.12 16.09 0.20
CA GLN A 503 15.53 16.33 -0.06
C GLN A 503 15.82 17.82 -0.07
N GLN A 504 16.97 18.21 0.50
CA GLN A 504 17.53 19.56 0.40
C GLN A 504 18.79 19.57 -0.47
N ASN A 505 19.20 20.79 -0.83
CA ASN A 505 20.40 21.09 -1.62
C ASN A 505 20.35 20.53 -3.05
N LEU A 506 19.15 20.41 -3.60
CA LEU A 506 18.93 20.07 -5.01
C LEU A 506 19.37 21.24 -5.90
N GLN A 507 19.90 20.94 -7.08
CA GLN A 507 20.31 21.97 -8.03
C GLN A 507 19.13 22.44 -8.89
N PRO A 508 18.93 23.76 -9.08
CA PRO A 508 17.94 24.25 -10.02
C PRO A 508 18.22 23.76 -11.44
N ALA A 509 17.19 23.25 -12.11
CA ALA A 509 17.28 22.83 -13.50
C ALA A 509 15.99 23.15 -14.24
N ALA A 510 16.12 23.69 -15.46
CA ALA A 510 14.97 24.00 -16.31
C ALA A 510 14.10 22.76 -16.55
N GLY A 511 12.78 22.92 -16.50
CA GLY A 511 11.84 21.81 -16.68
C GLY A 511 11.69 20.88 -15.47
N THR A 512 12.26 21.23 -14.32
CA THR A 512 11.99 20.55 -13.05
C THR A 512 11.20 21.47 -12.11
N PHE A 513 10.67 20.88 -11.04
CA PHE A 513 10.07 21.60 -9.92
C PHE A 513 11.11 22.35 -9.07
N VAL A 514 12.41 22.05 -9.20
CA VAL A 514 13.49 22.76 -8.51
C VAL A 514 13.88 23.97 -9.35
N GLN A 515 13.50 25.16 -8.90
CA GLN A 515 13.64 26.41 -9.66
C GLN A 515 14.47 27.46 -8.94
N SER A 516 14.95 28.46 -9.70
CA SER A 516 15.62 29.64 -9.15
C SER A 516 14.68 30.48 -8.27
N PRO A 517 15.19 31.39 -7.40
CA PRO A 517 14.45 32.02 -6.29
C PRO A 517 13.13 32.75 -6.61
N ASN A 518 12.81 32.98 -7.88
CA ASN A 518 11.62 33.71 -8.34
C ASN A 518 10.67 32.85 -9.20
N GLY A 519 10.89 31.54 -9.30
CA GLY A 519 10.04 30.60 -10.03
C GLY A 519 8.88 30.03 -9.19
N PRO A 520 7.82 29.49 -9.81
CA PRO A 520 6.71 28.85 -9.10
C PRO A 520 7.07 27.56 -8.33
N GLY A 521 8.30 27.03 -8.49
CA GLY A 521 8.77 25.80 -7.84
C GLY A 521 9.43 25.98 -6.49
N THR A 522 10.13 24.93 -6.05
CA THR A 522 10.92 24.93 -4.81
C THR A 522 12.34 25.40 -5.07
N LEU A 523 12.93 26.09 -4.09
CA LEU A 523 14.33 26.52 -4.15
C LEU A 523 15.21 25.47 -3.47
N GLY A 524 15.84 24.61 -4.26
CA GLY A 524 16.81 23.63 -3.79
C GLY A 524 16.24 22.53 -2.89
N THR A 525 14.91 22.33 -2.90
CA THR A 525 14.24 21.27 -2.13
C THR A 525 13.31 20.45 -3.00
N SER A 526 13.01 19.22 -2.59
CA SER A 526 11.99 18.39 -3.22
C SER A 526 10.58 19.00 -3.09
N PRO A 527 9.59 18.57 -3.89
CA PRO A 527 8.22 19.03 -3.76
C PRO A 527 7.62 18.59 -2.42
N ASN A 528 6.58 19.32 -2.00
CA ASN A 528 5.83 19.03 -0.78
C ASN A 528 4.33 19.16 -1.03
N ASP A 529 3.62 18.03 -0.95
CA ASP A 529 2.16 17.94 -1.07
C ASP A 529 1.46 17.91 0.30
N GLY A 530 2.18 18.24 1.39
CA GLY A 530 1.73 18.22 2.78
C GLY A 530 2.32 17.10 3.63
N TYR A 531 3.05 16.17 3.02
CA TYR A 531 3.70 15.05 3.71
C TYR A 531 5.24 15.14 3.74
N GLY A 532 5.79 16.31 3.39
CA GLY A 532 7.22 16.56 3.44
C GLY A 532 7.80 16.38 4.85
N ILE A 533 9.07 15.98 4.90
CA ILE A 533 9.79 15.73 6.15
C ILE A 533 10.84 16.80 6.47
N LEU A 534 11.06 17.77 5.58
CA LEU A 534 12.06 18.83 5.80
C LEU A 534 11.68 19.74 6.97
N GLY A 535 12.70 20.18 7.70
CA GLY A 535 12.55 21.14 8.79
C GLY A 535 12.35 20.44 10.14
N THR A 536 11.37 20.89 10.91
CA THR A 536 11.12 20.36 12.25
C THR A 536 10.75 18.87 12.16
N GLY A 537 11.51 18.02 12.86
CA GLY A 537 11.26 16.57 12.95
C GLY A 537 11.93 15.70 11.87
N GLU A 538 12.65 16.27 10.90
CA GLU A 538 13.34 15.52 9.82
C GLU A 538 14.26 14.42 10.38
N SER A 539 15.17 14.81 11.27
CA SER A 539 16.13 13.89 11.91
C SER A 539 15.42 12.82 12.75
N GLY A 540 14.31 13.19 13.41
CA GLY A 540 13.48 12.26 14.18
C GLY A 540 12.84 11.20 13.29
N ILE A 541 12.37 11.58 12.09
CA ILE A 541 11.79 10.65 11.12
C ILE A 541 12.86 9.71 10.59
N GLN A 542 14.00 10.25 10.15
CA GLN A 542 15.13 9.45 9.66
C GLN A 542 15.60 8.44 10.73
N GLN A 543 15.73 8.88 11.98
CA GLN A 543 16.07 8.00 13.10
C GLN A 543 14.99 6.94 13.38
N THR A 544 13.71 7.31 13.27
CA THR A 544 12.59 6.36 13.44
C THR A 544 12.62 5.28 12.36
N LEU A 545 12.87 5.66 11.11
CA LEU A 545 12.99 4.73 9.97
C LEU A 545 14.23 3.84 10.11
N GLN A 546 15.37 4.42 10.50
CA GLN A 546 16.61 3.68 10.74
C GLN A 546 16.44 2.65 11.87
N THR A 547 15.77 3.05 12.96
CA THR A 547 15.46 2.15 14.08
C THR A 547 14.54 1.02 13.64
N ALA A 548 13.52 1.30 12.82
CA ALA A 548 12.66 0.26 12.26
C ALA A 548 13.44 -0.69 11.33
N SER A 549 14.37 -0.16 10.54
CA SER A 549 15.22 -0.94 9.61
C SER A 549 16.14 -1.91 10.35
N GLN A 550 16.64 -1.52 11.52
CA GLN A 550 17.44 -2.40 12.37
C GLN A 550 16.62 -3.51 13.06
N ASN A 551 15.31 -3.36 13.15
CA ASN A 551 14.40 -4.29 13.85
C ASN A 551 13.68 -5.27 12.91
N ILE A 552 13.78 -5.10 11.59
CA ILE A 552 13.26 -6.06 10.62
C ILE A 552 14.26 -7.20 10.43
N THR A 553 13.73 -8.42 10.28
CA THR A 553 14.51 -9.68 10.16
C THR A 553 14.33 -10.33 8.80
#